data_AF-A0A2H3BI41-F1
#
_entry.id   AF-A0A2H3BI41-F1
#
_cell.length_a   1.000
_cell.length_b   1.000
_cell.length_c   1.000
_cell.angle_alpha   90.00
_cell.angle_beta   90.00
_cell.angle_gamma   90.00
#
_symmetry.space_group_name_H-M   'P 1'
#
loop_
_entity.id
_entity.type
_entity.pdbx_description
1 polymer ?
#
loop_
_entity_poly.entity_id
_entity_poly.type
_entity_poly.pdbx_seq_one_letter_code
_entity_poly.pdbx_strand_id
1 'polypeptide(L)'
;MSESSREIEFPDGASYKLDAIVDLFVESLSDPIHPSYCVLFYNSSLAGFWNLHTMADLRASHHDLLETCLLFLTTSRTPDEIRTLQSTIQTCSCPKDNPLLNRIHQYCPPDYFKRLFDRYLFTDVILMMSTILLNCIVNVIDPKEPMKSALHHGIRKRALREEKQGKTPRWPITPNEFYSAVGAETMVKMLWRWAYMFELMPSFLLLNGIITMAGTTLSVMVINKDVDSLKTTSFADRDFSVLQQAEGTVQVSTIEMIRQGE
;
A
#
# COMPACT_ATOMS: atom_id res chain seq x y z
N MET A 1 -25.02 -5.92 -14.61
CA MET A 1 -23.75 -6.24 -13.95
C MET A 1 -24.01 -7.45 -13.07
N SER A 2 -23.35 -8.58 -13.28
CA SER A 2 -23.62 -9.80 -12.53
C SER A 2 -23.08 -9.68 -11.11
N GLU A 3 -23.84 -10.14 -10.12
CA GLU A 3 -23.49 -10.13 -8.68
C GLU A 3 -22.24 -10.98 -8.36
N SER A 4 -21.80 -11.82 -9.29
CA SER A 4 -20.67 -12.75 -9.13
C SER A 4 -19.29 -12.08 -8.98
N SER A 5 -19.12 -10.78 -9.30
CA SER A 5 -17.81 -10.12 -9.17
C SER A 5 -17.50 -9.65 -7.75
N ARG A 6 -18.47 -9.71 -6.84
CA ARG A 6 -18.36 -9.19 -5.47
C ARG A 6 -18.16 -10.27 -4.44
N GLU A 7 -17.93 -11.51 -4.86
CA GLU A 7 -17.67 -12.58 -3.92
C GLU A 7 -16.28 -13.17 -4.13
N ILE A 8 -15.59 -13.46 -3.03
CA ILE A 8 -14.34 -14.19 -3.02
C ILE A 8 -14.70 -15.65 -2.78
N GLU A 9 -14.46 -16.48 -3.78
CA GLU A 9 -14.61 -17.94 -3.70
C GLU A 9 -13.38 -18.55 -3.02
N PHE A 10 -13.63 -19.43 -2.07
CA PHE A 10 -12.63 -20.14 -1.30
C PHE A 10 -12.46 -21.55 -1.89
N PRO A 11 -11.29 -22.20 -1.72
CA PRO A 11 -11.03 -23.53 -2.26
C PRO A 11 -12.01 -24.63 -1.81
N ASP A 12 -12.73 -24.42 -0.70
CA ASP A 12 -13.76 -25.32 -0.16
C ASP A 12 -15.15 -25.10 -0.79
N GLY A 13 -15.27 -24.19 -1.76
CA GLY A 13 -16.52 -23.82 -2.43
C GLY A 13 -17.37 -22.82 -1.65
N ALA A 14 -16.90 -22.32 -0.50
CA ALA A 14 -17.54 -21.20 0.18
C ALA A 14 -17.31 -19.91 -0.59
N SER A 15 -18.28 -19.00 -0.53
CA SER A 15 -18.20 -17.69 -1.15
C SER A 15 -18.56 -16.63 -0.12
N TYR A 16 -17.77 -15.57 -0.03
CA TYR A 16 -18.05 -14.43 0.84
C TYR A 16 -18.05 -13.14 0.06
N LYS A 17 -18.98 -12.26 0.44
CA LYS A 17 -19.01 -10.89 -0.08
C LYS A 17 -17.69 -10.19 0.25
N LEU A 18 -17.09 -9.61 -0.78
CA LEU A 18 -15.91 -8.76 -0.70
C LEU A 18 -16.08 -7.70 0.38
N ASP A 19 -17.25 -7.04 0.41
CA ASP A 19 -17.60 -6.01 1.40
C ASP A 19 -17.37 -6.49 2.83
N ALA A 20 -17.78 -7.73 3.18
CA ALA A 20 -17.61 -8.25 4.53
C ALA A 20 -16.15 -8.50 4.91
N ILE A 21 -15.31 -8.89 3.94
CA ILE A 21 -13.87 -9.08 4.16
C ILE A 21 -13.17 -7.72 4.28
N VAL A 22 -13.59 -6.74 3.46
CA VAL A 22 -13.09 -5.37 3.52
C VAL A 22 -13.44 -4.71 4.85
N ASP A 23 -14.69 -4.78 5.28
CA ASP A 23 -15.16 -4.20 6.53
C ASP A 23 -14.37 -4.76 7.73
N LEU A 24 -14.21 -6.09 7.77
CA LEU A 24 -13.44 -6.76 8.83
C LEU A 24 -11.96 -6.37 8.81
N PHE A 25 -11.39 -6.19 7.61
CA PHE A 25 -10.00 -5.74 7.44
C PHE A 25 -9.82 -4.30 7.94
N VAL A 26 -10.70 -3.40 7.53
CA VAL A 26 -10.69 -1.99 7.95
C VAL A 26 -10.86 -1.88 9.47
N GLU A 27 -11.84 -2.58 10.03
CA GLU A 27 -12.07 -2.61 11.48
C GLU A 27 -10.83 -3.07 12.25
N SER A 28 -10.16 -4.11 11.76
CA SER A 28 -8.97 -4.69 12.41
C SER A 28 -7.76 -3.77 12.47
N LEU A 29 -7.74 -2.71 11.65
CA LEU A 29 -6.69 -1.70 11.55
C LEU A 29 -7.18 -0.30 11.95
N SER A 30 -8.34 -0.21 12.59
CA SER A 30 -8.86 1.06 13.14
C SER A 30 -7.89 1.72 14.12
N ASP A 31 -7.14 0.92 14.89
CA ASP A 31 -5.89 1.33 15.52
C ASP A 31 -4.70 0.75 14.73
N PRO A 32 -4.03 1.55 13.88
CA PRO A 32 -2.90 1.06 13.10
C PRO A 32 -1.69 0.67 13.97
N ILE A 33 -1.58 1.19 15.20
CA ILE A 33 -0.47 0.85 16.11
C ILE A 33 -0.68 -0.54 16.71
N HIS A 34 -1.92 -0.92 16.97
CA HIS A 34 -2.29 -2.21 17.57
C HIS A 34 -3.28 -3.00 16.70
N PRO A 35 -2.81 -3.59 15.57
CA PRO A 35 -3.66 -4.43 14.73
C PRO A 35 -4.31 -5.58 15.51
N SER A 36 -5.60 -5.81 15.26
CA SER A 36 -6.41 -6.75 16.05
C SER A 36 -6.17 -8.22 15.69
N TYR A 37 -5.68 -8.50 14.49
CA TYR A 37 -5.56 -9.85 13.97
C TYR A 37 -4.12 -10.21 13.60
N CYS A 38 -3.90 -11.48 13.32
CA CYS A 38 -2.56 -11.98 12.99
C CYS A 38 -2.22 -11.83 11.51
N VAL A 39 -0.96 -12.08 11.20
CA VAL A 39 -0.38 -11.99 9.85
C VAL A 39 -1.10 -12.88 8.82
N LEU A 40 -1.64 -14.02 9.27
CA LEU A 40 -2.40 -14.94 8.40
C LEU A 40 -3.65 -14.23 7.88
N PHE A 41 -4.42 -13.59 8.77
CA PHE A 41 -5.61 -12.84 8.38
C PHE A 41 -5.29 -11.74 7.36
N TYR A 42 -4.25 -10.94 7.63
CA TYR A 42 -3.89 -9.83 6.75
C TYR A 42 -3.44 -10.31 5.37
N ASN A 43 -2.54 -11.29 5.30
CA ASN A 43 -2.08 -11.82 4.03
C ASN A 43 -3.20 -12.49 3.23
N SER A 44 -4.04 -13.31 3.87
CA SER A 44 -5.15 -13.97 3.18
C SER A 44 -6.17 -12.97 2.64
N SER A 45 -6.48 -11.91 3.40
CA SER A 45 -7.37 -10.84 2.96
C SER A 45 -6.78 -10.05 1.79
N LEU A 46 -5.51 -9.61 1.91
CA LEU A 46 -4.80 -8.87 0.87
C LEU A 46 -4.66 -9.70 -0.42
N ALA A 47 -4.45 -11.02 -0.30
CA ALA A 47 -4.42 -11.93 -1.45
C ALA A 47 -5.78 -12.02 -2.15
N GLY A 48 -6.88 -12.00 -1.38
CA GLY A 48 -8.23 -11.91 -1.94
C GLY A 48 -8.48 -10.60 -2.70
N PHE A 49 -7.92 -9.48 -2.22
CA PHE A 49 -8.03 -8.18 -2.88
C PHE A 49 -7.16 -8.09 -4.15
N TRP A 50 -6.11 -8.91 -4.24
CA TRP A 50 -5.09 -8.86 -5.27
C TRP A 50 -5.53 -9.54 -6.59
N ASN A 51 -6.53 -8.97 -7.26
CA ASN A 51 -6.83 -9.26 -8.66
C ASN A 51 -7.33 -8.01 -9.40
N LEU A 52 -7.19 -7.97 -10.73
CA LEU A 52 -7.47 -6.76 -11.53
C LEU A 52 -8.91 -6.27 -11.43
N HIS A 53 -9.89 -7.19 -11.42
CA HIS A 53 -11.31 -6.84 -11.36
C HIS A 53 -11.71 -6.31 -9.99
N THR A 54 -11.31 -7.00 -8.93
CA THR A 54 -11.50 -6.58 -7.54
C THR A 54 -10.83 -5.25 -7.28
N MET A 55 -9.60 -5.02 -7.75
CA MET A 55 -8.92 -3.73 -7.57
C MET A 55 -9.63 -2.55 -8.26
N ALA A 56 -10.24 -2.77 -9.43
CA ALA A 56 -11.04 -1.73 -10.09
C ALA A 56 -12.29 -1.39 -9.27
N ASP A 57 -12.97 -2.40 -8.73
CA ASP A 57 -14.15 -2.25 -7.88
C ASP A 57 -13.79 -1.58 -6.54
N LEU A 58 -12.75 -2.05 -5.84
CA LEU A 58 -12.26 -1.47 -4.58
C LEU A 58 -11.93 0.02 -4.73
N ARG A 59 -11.30 0.43 -5.83
CA ARG A 59 -11.00 1.85 -6.10
C ARG A 59 -12.23 2.70 -6.35
N ALA A 60 -13.37 2.12 -6.71
CA ALA A 60 -14.61 2.84 -6.96
C ALA A 60 -15.57 2.83 -5.77
N SER A 61 -15.48 1.84 -4.87
CA SER A 61 -16.44 1.65 -3.78
C SER A 61 -15.86 1.48 -2.36
N HIS A 62 -14.56 1.26 -2.20
CA HIS A 62 -13.91 1.00 -0.90
C HIS A 62 -12.66 1.87 -0.70
N HIS A 63 -12.86 3.18 -0.66
CA HIS A 63 -11.75 4.14 -0.42
C HIS A 63 -11.17 3.97 0.99
N ASP A 64 -12.00 3.62 1.96
CA ASP A 64 -11.65 3.31 3.34
C ASP A 64 -10.60 2.20 3.46
N LEU A 65 -10.67 1.15 2.64
CA LEU A 65 -9.64 0.11 2.57
C LEU A 65 -8.28 0.69 2.18
N LEU A 66 -8.25 1.53 1.15
CA LEU A 66 -7.04 2.11 0.59
C LEU A 66 -6.45 3.13 1.58
N GLU A 67 -7.29 3.96 2.18
CA GLU A 67 -6.94 4.89 3.25
C GLU A 67 -6.39 4.16 4.47
N THR A 68 -7.00 3.04 4.86
CA THR A 68 -6.55 2.20 5.97
C THR A 68 -5.17 1.59 5.69
N CYS A 69 -4.95 1.05 4.48
CA CYS A 69 -3.64 0.54 4.08
C CYS A 69 -2.58 1.66 4.11
N LEU A 70 -2.89 2.83 3.56
CA LEU A 70 -2.01 3.98 3.57
C LEU A 70 -1.70 4.43 5.00
N LEU A 71 -2.72 4.55 5.86
CA LEU A 71 -2.57 4.97 7.25
C LEU A 71 -1.73 3.97 8.04
N PHE A 72 -1.95 2.67 7.87
CA PHE A 72 -1.14 1.64 8.50
C PHE A 72 0.34 1.78 8.12
N LEU A 73 0.65 1.94 6.83
CA LEU A 73 2.01 2.10 6.33
C LEU A 73 2.66 3.43 6.74
N THR A 74 1.88 4.47 7.00
CA THR A 74 2.41 5.83 7.23
C THR A 74 2.28 6.33 8.67
N THR A 75 1.62 5.56 9.54
CA THR A 75 1.60 5.81 10.99
C THR A 75 3.02 5.74 11.55
N SER A 76 3.42 6.77 12.30
CA SER A 76 4.77 6.88 12.85
C SER A 76 5.09 5.72 13.79
N ARG A 77 6.18 5.01 13.53
CA ARG A 77 6.71 3.92 14.38
C ARG A 77 8.21 3.88 14.37
N THR A 78 8.83 3.82 15.53
CA THR A 78 10.25 3.53 15.74
C THR A 78 10.62 2.12 15.25
N PRO A 79 11.91 1.83 15.01
CA PRO A 79 12.34 0.48 14.64
C PRO A 79 11.97 -0.60 15.67
N ASP A 80 11.97 -0.27 16.96
CA ASP A 80 11.58 -1.20 18.03
C ASP A 80 10.08 -1.47 18.04
N GLU A 81 9.25 -0.46 17.79
CA GLU A 81 7.81 -0.66 17.62
C GLU A 81 7.52 -1.53 16.40
N ILE A 82 8.27 -1.38 15.30
CA ILE A 82 8.12 -2.24 14.11
C ILE A 82 8.50 -3.69 14.41
N ARG A 83 9.61 -3.92 15.13
CA ARG A 83 10.01 -5.27 15.56
C ARG A 83 8.99 -5.91 16.50
N THR A 84 8.44 -5.11 17.41
CA THR A 84 7.39 -5.55 18.34
C THR A 84 6.13 -5.93 17.56
N LEU A 85 5.67 -5.04 16.67
CA LEU A 85 4.52 -5.29 15.80
C LEU A 85 4.70 -6.58 15.00
N GLN A 86 5.84 -6.75 14.34
CA GLN A 86 6.19 -7.98 13.61
C GLN A 86 6.03 -9.21 14.50
N SER A 87 6.64 -9.21 15.69
CA SER A 87 6.56 -10.35 16.61
C SER A 87 5.13 -10.63 17.08
N THR A 88 4.37 -9.58 17.38
CA THR A 88 2.99 -9.69 17.89
C THR A 88 2.07 -10.30 16.85
N ILE A 89 2.06 -9.76 15.62
CA ILE A 89 1.11 -10.22 14.60
C ILE A 89 1.54 -11.55 13.97
N GLN A 90 2.82 -11.92 14.03
CA GLN A 90 3.28 -13.23 13.53
C GLN A 90 2.67 -14.39 14.33
N THR A 91 2.24 -14.15 15.58
CA THR A 91 1.58 -15.14 16.42
C THR A 91 0.06 -15.02 16.30
N CYS A 92 -0.64 -16.13 16.05
CA CYS A 92 -2.10 -16.11 15.95
C CYS A 92 -2.76 -15.98 17.33
N SER A 93 -3.36 -14.82 17.60
CA SER A 93 -4.20 -14.52 18.76
C SER A 93 -5.67 -14.29 18.41
N CYS A 94 -6.05 -14.55 17.15
CA CYS A 94 -7.37 -14.27 16.62
C CYS A 94 -8.51 -15.03 17.34
N PRO A 95 -9.69 -14.40 17.52
CA PRO A 95 -10.87 -15.07 18.07
C PRO A 95 -11.27 -16.30 17.23
N LYS A 96 -11.49 -17.43 17.90
CA LYS A 96 -11.83 -18.72 17.25
C LYS A 96 -13.33 -18.89 16.99
N ASP A 97 -14.15 -17.99 17.50
CA ASP A 97 -15.60 -18.02 17.40
C ASP A 97 -16.13 -17.24 16.20
N ASN A 98 -15.29 -16.49 15.48
CA ASN A 98 -15.67 -15.77 14.26
C ASN A 98 -15.54 -16.69 13.02
N PRO A 99 -16.66 -17.09 12.36
CA PRO A 99 -16.62 -18.02 11.24
C PRO A 99 -15.90 -17.47 10.00
N LEU A 100 -16.06 -16.17 9.71
CA LEU A 100 -15.40 -15.53 8.57
C LEU A 100 -13.88 -15.50 8.79
N LEU A 101 -13.44 -15.07 9.97
CA LEU A 101 -12.02 -15.02 10.34
C LEU A 101 -11.37 -16.40 10.28
N ASN A 102 -12.04 -17.43 10.78
CA ASN A 102 -11.55 -18.81 10.70
C ASN A 102 -11.38 -19.30 9.27
N ARG A 103 -12.31 -18.94 8.36
CA ARG A 103 -12.18 -19.31 6.96
C ARG A 103 -11.12 -18.51 6.23
N ILE A 104 -10.94 -17.22 6.54
CA ILE A 104 -9.81 -16.43 6.04
C ILE A 104 -8.48 -17.06 6.44
N HIS A 105 -8.34 -17.56 7.67
CA HIS A 105 -7.13 -18.29 8.08
C HIS A 105 -6.91 -19.60 7.31
N GLN A 106 -7.97 -20.23 6.80
CA GLN A 106 -7.88 -21.44 5.99
C GLN A 106 -7.64 -21.12 4.51
N TYR A 107 -7.94 -19.89 4.08
CA TYR A 107 -7.67 -19.42 2.74
C TYR A 107 -6.18 -19.28 2.51
N CYS A 108 -5.64 -20.24 1.75
CA CYS A 108 -4.28 -20.23 1.25
C CYS A 108 -4.32 -20.12 -0.28
N PRO A 109 -3.72 -19.10 -0.90
CA PRO A 109 -3.64 -19.06 -2.36
C PRO A 109 -2.76 -20.20 -2.89
N PRO A 110 -3.06 -20.78 -4.07
CA PRO A 110 -2.36 -21.95 -4.62
C PRO A 110 -0.83 -21.83 -4.69
N ASP A 111 -0.30 -20.64 -4.94
CA ASP A 111 1.14 -20.41 -5.05
C ASP A 111 1.87 -20.30 -3.70
N TYR A 112 1.16 -20.01 -2.61
CA TYR A 112 1.73 -19.97 -1.25
C TYR A 112 1.98 -21.37 -0.67
N PHE A 113 1.34 -22.41 -1.21
CA PHE A 113 1.59 -23.79 -0.79
C PHE A 113 2.99 -24.29 -1.15
N LYS A 114 3.64 -23.68 -2.16
CA LYS A 114 4.95 -24.09 -2.68
C LYS A 114 6.13 -23.64 -1.81
N ARG A 115 5.94 -22.71 -0.87
CA ARG A 115 6.98 -22.27 0.08
C ARG A 115 6.60 -22.70 1.50
N LEU A 116 7.11 -23.83 1.96
CA LEU A 116 6.74 -24.42 3.26
C LEU A 116 7.31 -23.66 4.48
N PHE A 117 8.45 -22.97 4.31
CA PHE A 117 9.16 -22.31 5.42
C PHE A 117 8.90 -20.80 5.54
N ASP A 118 8.31 -20.17 4.51
CA ASP A 118 8.06 -18.71 4.43
C ASP A 118 6.56 -18.37 4.37
N ARG A 119 5.70 -19.22 4.94
CA ARG A 119 4.25 -18.98 4.86
C ARG A 119 3.87 -17.78 5.73
N TYR A 120 3.35 -16.73 5.08
CA TYR A 120 2.70 -15.59 5.71
C TYR A 120 3.61 -14.76 6.61
N LEU A 121 4.59 -14.11 6.00
CA LEU A 121 5.48 -13.22 6.72
C LEU A 121 4.82 -11.85 6.92
N PHE A 122 5.17 -11.18 8.01
CA PHE A 122 4.80 -9.77 8.21
C PHE A 122 5.24 -8.90 7.03
N THR A 123 6.41 -9.19 6.46
CA THR A 123 6.93 -8.49 5.28
C THR A 123 6.02 -8.61 4.07
N ASP A 124 5.29 -9.72 3.91
CA ASP A 124 4.34 -9.92 2.83
C ASP A 124 3.14 -8.96 2.98
N VAL A 125 2.69 -8.70 4.21
CA VAL A 125 1.62 -7.72 4.48
C VAL A 125 2.03 -6.34 3.99
N ILE A 126 3.25 -5.91 4.35
CA ILE A 126 3.82 -4.63 3.93
C ILE A 126 3.96 -4.59 2.41
N LEU A 127 4.51 -5.66 1.82
CA LEU A 127 4.68 -5.79 0.37
C LEU A 127 3.35 -5.65 -0.36
N MET A 128 2.33 -6.39 0.05
CA MET A 128 1.02 -6.44 -0.61
C MET A 128 0.27 -5.13 -0.46
N MET A 129 0.24 -4.53 0.74
CA MET A 129 -0.33 -3.18 0.93
C MET A 129 0.37 -2.15 0.04
N SER A 130 1.71 -2.14 0.02
CA SER A 130 2.47 -1.23 -0.83
C SER A 130 2.15 -1.42 -2.30
N THR A 131 2.00 -2.66 -2.74
CA THR A 131 1.73 -2.97 -4.15
C THR A 131 0.29 -2.64 -4.54
N ILE A 132 -0.69 -2.84 -3.66
CA ILE A 132 -2.10 -2.42 -3.86
C ILE A 132 -2.17 -0.91 -4.08
N LEU A 133 -1.53 -0.14 -3.19
CA LEU A 133 -1.47 1.31 -3.31
C LEU A 133 -0.72 1.75 -4.57
N LEU A 134 0.42 1.12 -4.88
CA LEU A 134 1.17 1.41 -6.10
C LEU A 134 0.32 1.18 -7.35
N ASN A 135 -0.48 0.11 -7.41
CA ASN A 135 -1.38 -0.13 -8.55
C ASN A 135 -2.45 0.95 -8.73
N CYS A 136 -2.89 1.58 -7.64
CA CYS A 136 -3.80 2.72 -7.70
C CYS A 136 -3.13 3.94 -8.35
N ILE A 137 -1.81 4.08 -8.17
CA ILE A 137 -0.98 5.17 -8.68
C ILE A 137 -0.61 4.96 -10.14
N VAL A 138 0.10 3.87 -10.44
CA VAL A 138 0.60 3.60 -11.81
C VAL A 138 -0.53 3.19 -12.77
N ASN A 139 -1.73 2.91 -12.25
CA ASN A 139 -2.94 2.62 -13.01
C ASN A 139 -2.74 1.55 -14.09
N VAL A 140 -1.91 0.53 -13.79
CA VAL A 140 -1.58 -0.59 -14.70
C VAL A 140 -2.83 -1.37 -15.13
N ILE A 141 -3.92 -1.19 -14.41
CA ILE A 141 -5.19 -1.92 -14.54
C ILE A 141 -6.04 -1.43 -15.73
N ASP A 142 -5.88 -0.18 -16.17
CA ASP A 142 -6.58 0.33 -17.36
C ASP A 142 -5.60 0.62 -18.50
N PRO A 143 -5.29 -0.36 -19.36
CA PRO A 143 -4.36 -0.18 -20.47
C PRO A 143 -4.83 0.86 -21.50
N LYS A 144 -6.09 1.33 -21.41
CA LYS A 144 -6.63 2.38 -22.28
C LYS A 144 -6.44 3.78 -21.71
N GLU A 145 -6.08 3.90 -20.43
CA GLU A 145 -5.76 5.20 -19.84
C GLU A 145 -4.25 5.47 -19.89
N PRO A 146 -3.81 6.57 -20.53
CA PRO A 146 -2.40 6.90 -20.57
C PRO A 146 -1.90 7.24 -19.16
N MET A 147 -0.67 6.82 -18.85
CA MET A 147 0.05 7.07 -17.59
C MET A 147 0.02 8.55 -17.14
N LYS A 148 -0.21 9.50 -18.07
CA LYS A 148 -0.46 10.92 -17.81
C LYS A 148 -1.65 11.20 -16.86
N SER A 149 -2.63 10.29 -16.73
CA SER A 149 -3.74 10.46 -15.78
C SER A 149 -3.34 10.29 -14.32
N ALA A 150 -2.18 9.68 -14.06
CA ALA A 150 -1.64 9.46 -12.73
C ALA A 150 -0.94 10.71 -12.14
N LEU A 151 -0.58 11.71 -12.95
CA LEU A 151 0.07 12.93 -12.47
C LEU A 151 -0.88 13.79 -11.61
N HIS A 152 -0.29 14.69 -10.80
CA HIS A 152 -0.99 15.62 -9.89
C HIS A 152 -2.26 16.24 -10.49
N HIS A 153 -2.13 16.84 -11.68
CA HIS A 153 -3.25 17.47 -12.39
C HIS A 153 -4.20 16.47 -13.08
N GLY A 154 -3.69 15.29 -13.43
CA GLY A 154 -4.43 14.19 -14.05
C GLY A 154 -5.49 13.61 -13.11
N ILE A 155 -5.13 13.41 -11.83
CA ILE A 155 -6.03 12.87 -10.80
C ILE A 155 -7.26 13.76 -10.63
N ARG A 156 -7.05 15.05 -10.37
CA ARG A 156 -8.15 16.01 -10.17
C ARG A 156 -9.03 16.12 -11.42
N LYS A 157 -8.42 16.16 -12.62
CA LYS A 157 -9.17 16.23 -13.88
C LYS A 157 -9.96 14.95 -14.17
N ARG A 158 -9.46 13.78 -13.78
CA ARG A 158 -10.19 12.51 -13.86
C ARG A 158 -11.39 12.52 -12.93
N ALA A 159 -11.20 12.79 -11.64
CA ALA A 159 -12.26 12.81 -10.65
C ALA A 159 -13.41 13.74 -11.07
N LEU A 160 -13.11 14.99 -11.45
CA LEU A 160 -14.12 15.95 -11.92
C LEU A 160 -14.88 15.49 -13.18
N ARG A 161 -14.24 14.70 -14.06
CA ARG A 161 -14.91 14.13 -15.24
C ARG A 161 -15.84 12.98 -14.85
N GLU A 162 -15.43 12.14 -13.91
CA GLU A 162 -16.25 11.04 -13.38
C GLU A 162 -17.50 11.59 -12.70
N GLU A 163 -17.35 12.62 -11.86
CA GLU A 163 -18.48 13.32 -11.21
C GLU A 163 -19.46 13.91 -12.24
N LYS A 164 -18.94 14.61 -13.26
CA LYS A 164 -19.76 15.19 -14.34
C LYS A 164 -20.51 14.13 -15.16
N GLN A 165 -20.03 12.89 -15.18
CA GLN A 165 -20.68 11.76 -15.82
C GLN A 165 -21.66 11.01 -14.89
N GLY A 166 -21.86 11.49 -13.66
CA GLY A 166 -22.69 10.83 -12.66
C GLY A 166 -22.07 9.53 -12.12
N LYS A 167 -20.75 9.37 -12.21
CA LYS A 167 -20.01 8.21 -11.67
C LYS A 167 -19.34 8.58 -10.36
N THR A 168 -19.19 7.59 -9.47
CA THR A 168 -18.35 7.72 -8.28
C THR A 168 -16.89 7.87 -8.70
N PRO A 169 -16.18 8.91 -8.23
CA PRO A 169 -14.77 9.10 -8.55
C PRO A 169 -13.92 7.97 -8.00
N ARG A 170 -12.97 7.47 -8.80
CA ARG A 170 -12.03 6.45 -8.35
C ARG A 170 -10.93 7.04 -7.48
N TRP A 171 -10.59 6.35 -6.40
CA TRP A 171 -9.45 6.68 -5.55
C TRP A 171 -8.12 6.61 -6.32
N PRO A 172 -7.16 7.53 -6.06
CA PRO A 172 -7.29 8.72 -5.22
C PRO A 172 -8.17 9.80 -5.89
N ILE A 173 -8.99 10.54 -5.14
CA ILE A 173 -9.80 11.64 -5.70
C ILE A 173 -8.96 12.91 -5.82
N THR A 174 -8.10 13.13 -4.83
CA THR A 174 -7.17 14.26 -4.78
C THR A 174 -5.73 13.80 -4.59
N PRO A 175 -4.75 14.53 -5.13
CA PRO A 175 -3.34 14.17 -4.94
C PRO A 175 -2.85 14.25 -3.49
N ASN A 176 -3.53 15.03 -2.64
CA ASN A 176 -3.14 15.23 -1.25
C ASN A 176 -3.55 14.05 -0.35
N GLU A 177 -4.45 13.16 -0.79
CA GLU A 177 -4.92 12.01 0.00
C GLU A 177 -3.77 11.10 0.46
N PHE A 178 -2.65 11.05 -0.28
CA PHE A 178 -1.49 10.24 0.08
C PHE A 178 -0.74 10.72 1.33
N TYR A 179 -0.93 11.98 1.73
CA TYR A 179 -0.18 12.60 2.83
C TYR A 179 -1.02 13.51 3.72
N SER A 180 -2.32 13.64 3.47
CA SER A 180 -3.22 14.50 4.24
C SER A 180 -3.35 14.06 5.70
N ALA A 181 -3.36 12.74 5.95
CA ALA A 181 -3.61 12.18 7.28
C ALA A 181 -2.45 12.36 8.27
N VAL A 182 -1.21 12.13 7.83
CA VAL A 182 -0.02 12.12 8.70
C VAL A 182 1.01 13.20 8.37
N GLY A 183 0.79 13.95 7.29
CA GLY A 183 1.74 14.89 6.72
C GLY A 183 2.77 14.24 5.79
N ALA A 184 3.19 15.01 4.79
CA ALA A 184 4.18 14.64 3.77
C ALA A 184 5.49 14.07 4.39
N GLU A 185 5.98 14.76 5.43
CA GLU A 185 7.23 14.41 6.08
C GLU A 185 7.19 13.02 6.74
N THR A 186 6.11 12.75 7.49
CA THR A 186 5.92 11.49 8.20
C THR A 186 5.71 10.34 7.22
N MET A 187 4.91 10.57 6.18
CA MET A 187 4.68 9.58 5.13
C MET A 187 5.99 9.14 4.46
N VAL A 188 6.84 10.08 4.03
CA VAL A 188 8.15 9.78 3.43
C VAL A 188 9.02 9.00 4.41
N LYS A 189 9.14 9.48 5.66
CA LYS A 189 9.94 8.83 6.71
C LYS A 189 9.52 7.37 6.93
N MET A 190 8.22 7.10 6.98
CA MET A 190 7.71 5.76 7.26
C MET A 190 7.84 4.82 6.07
N LEU A 191 7.50 5.25 4.85
CA LEU A 191 7.69 4.44 3.65
C LEU A 191 9.16 4.09 3.42
N TRP A 192 10.06 5.06 3.62
CA TRP A 192 11.50 4.81 3.58
C TRP A 192 11.95 3.80 4.63
N ARG A 193 11.41 3.89 5.85
CA ARG A 193 11.73 2.96 6.94
C ARG A 193 11.34 1.53 6.59
N TRP A 194 10.17 1.31 5.98
CA TRP A 194 9.79 -0.03 5.50
C TRP A 194 10.72 -0.55 4.41
N ALA A 195 11.05 0.30 3.42
CA ALA A 195 11.97 -0.06 2.34
C ALA A 195 13.37 -0.40 2.87
N TYR A 196 13.87 0.35 3.84
CA TYR A 196 15.19 0.15 4.44
C TYR A 196 15.24 -1.08 5.37
N MET A 197 14.25 -1.27 6.24
CA MET A 197 14.26 -2.35 7.23
C MET A 197 14.10 -3.73 6.59
N PHE A 198 13.36 -3.83 5.48
CA PHE A 198 12.98 -5.10 4.87
C PHE A 198 13.41 -5.26 3.41
N GLU A 199 14.14 -4.28 2.86
CA GLU A 199 14.62 -4.29 1.47
C GLU A 199 13.49 -4.47 0.44
N LEU A 200 12.29 -3.94 0.74
CA LEU A 200 11.08 -4.13 -0.05
C LEU A 200 10.99 -3.13 -1.20
N MET A 201 11.34 -3.58 -2.41
CA MET A 201 11.26 -2.78 -3.63
C MET A 201 9.89 -2.12 -3.86
N PRO A 202 8.72 -2.76 -3.62
CA PRO A 202 7.43 -2.08 -3.80
C PRO A 202 7.16 -0.92 -2.84
N SER A 203 7.69 -0.94 -1.61
CA SER A 203 7.58 0.20 -0.69
C SER A 203 8.38 1.40 -1.20
N PHE A 204 9.54 1.13 -1.82
CA PHE A 204 10.33 2.15 -2.50
C PHE A 204 9.62 2.69 -3.75
N LEU A 205 9.08 1.81 -4.59
CA LEU A 205 8.31 2.21 -5.78
C LEU A 205 7.04 2.99 -5.42
N LEU A 206 6.38 2.63 -4.31
CA LEU A 206 5.24 3.38 -3.76
C LEU A 206 5.67 4.79 -3.37
N LEU A 207 6.76 4.93 -2.62
CA LEU A 207 7.32 6.24 -2.26
C LEU A 207 7.58 7.08 -3.50
N ASN A 208 8.21 6.51 -4.52
CA ASN A 208 8.49 7.19 -5.78
C ASN A 208 7.22 7.61 -6.50
N GLY A 209 6.25 6.69 -6.61
CA GLY A 209 4.96 6.97 -7.20
C GLY A 209 4.30 8.16 -6.52
N ILE A 210 4.32 8.22 -5.18
CA ILE A 210 3.74 9.33 -4.43
C ILE A 210 4.51 10.64 -4.65
N ILE A 211 5.85 10.62 -4.67
CA ILE A 211 6.67 11.80 -4.96
C ILE A 211 6.35 12.33 -6.38
N THR A 212 6.34 11.44 -7.38
CA THR A 212 6.01 11.80 -8.76
C THR A 212 4.58 12.36 -8.90
N MET A 213 3.61 11.84 -8.14
CA MET A 213 2.24 12.36 -8.15
C MET A 213 2.05 13.68 -7.42
N ALA A 214 2.87 13.97 -6.42
CA ALA A 214 2.75 15.17 -5.60
C ALA A 214 3.39 16.41 -6.23
N GLY A 215 4.14 16.23 -7.32
CA GLY A 215 4.86 17.31 -8.01
C GLY A 215 5.95 17.95 -7.13
N THR A 216 6.35 19.17 -7.49
CA THR A 216 7.44 19.94 -6.84
C THR A 216 7.34 20.09 -5.31
N THR A 217 6.13 20.09 -4.71
CA THR A 217 5.95 20.39 -3.28
C THR A 217 6.56 19.34 -2.35
N LEU A 218 6.44 18.06 -2.69
CA LEU A 218 6.99 16.94 -1.92
C LEU A 218 8.45 16.66 -2.31
N SER A 219 8.79 16.83 -3.59
CA SER A 219 10.14 16.71 -4.13
C SER A 219 11.18 17.56 -3.38
N VAL A 220 10.84 18.81 -3.04
CA VAL A 220 11.75 19.72 -2.29
C VAL A 220 11.97 19.26 -0.86
N MET A 221 10.97 18.65 -0.20
CA MET A 221 11.09 18.16 1.18
C MET A 221 11.97 16.91 1.29
N VAL A 222 11.98 16.06 0.26
CA VAL A 222 12.84 14.87 0.20
C VAL A 222 14.30 15.30 -0.03
N ILE A 223 14.55 16.22 -0.97
CA ILE A 223 15.89 16.74 -1.30
C ILE A 223 16.53 17.47 -0.11
N ASN A 224 15.78 18.29 0.62
CA ASN A 224 16.33 19.05 1.75
C ASN A 224 16.69 18.16 2.97
N LYS A 225 16.15 16.95 3.07
CA LYS A 225 16.48 16.00 4.13
C LYS A 225 17.72 15.15 3.85
N ASP A 226 18.05 14.91 2.59
CA ASP A 226 19.31 14.24 2.21
C ASP A 226 20.53 15.06 2.65
N VAL A 227 20.44 16.40 2.60
CA VAL A 227 21.56 17.28 2.99
C VAL A 227 21.83 17.26 4.50
N ASP A 228 20.78 17.09 5.32
CA ASP A 228 20.90 17.19 6.80
C ASP A 228 20.97 15.83 7.52
N SER A 229 20.38 14.76 6.97
CA SER A 229 20.32 13.45 7.67
C SER A 229 21.49 12.51 7.36
N LEU A 230 22.21 12.70 6.25
CA LEU A 230 23.38 11.89 5.89
C LEU A 230 24.63 12.15 6.76
N LYS A 231 24.57 13.12 7.70
CA LYS A 231 25.70 13.44 8.59
C LYS A 231 25.72 12.67 9.92
N THR A 232 24.71 11.84 10.25
CA THR A 232 24.60 11.34 11.65
C THR A 232 24.44 9.84 11.89
N THR A 233 24.50 8.94 10.90
CA THR A 233 24.56 7.50 11.20
C THR A 233 25.53 6.75 10.29
N SER A 234 26.75 6.60 10.79
CA SER A 234 27.72 5.59 10.35
C SER A 234 27.24 4.21 10.80
N PHE A 235 26.80 3.38 9.85
CA PHE A 235 26.70 1.94 10.03
C PHE A 235 27.24 1.26 8.78
N ALA A 236 28.52 0.90 8.85
CA ALA A 236 29.19 0.03 7.89
C ALA A 236 28.52 -1.37 7.87
N ASP A 237 28.61 -2.03 6.71
CA ASP A 237 28.32 -3.45 6.45
C ASP A 237 26.89 -3.88 6.04
N ARG A 238 26.22 -3.13 5.15
CA ARG A 238 25.21 -3.75 4.25
C ARG A 238 25.37 -3.26 2.81
N ASP A 239 25.24 -4.17 1.86
CA ASP A 239 25.29 -3.88 0.42
C ASP A 239 23.99 -3.18 0.00
N PHE A 240 24.02 -1.85 0.04
CA PHE A 240 22.89 -0.97 -0.30
C PHE A 240 22.81 -0.65 -1.81
N SER A 241 23.47 -1.43 -2.68
CA SER A 241 23.56 -1.13 -4.12
C SER A 241 22.21 -0.96 -4.81
N VAL A 242 21.20 -1.75 -4.43
CA VAL A 242 19.83 -1.64 -4.96
C VAL A 242 19.17 -0.33 -4.52
N LEU A 243 19.33 0.07 -3.26
CA LEU A 243 18.76 1.32 -2.75
C LEU A 243 19.49 2.56 -3.30
N GLN A 244 20.82 2.50 -3.49
CA GLN A 244 21.59 3.56 -4.15
C GLN A 244 21.20 3.76 -5.62
N GLN A 245 20.99 2.67 -6.37
CA GLN A 245 20.53 2.76 -7.76
C GLN A 245 19.12 3.36 -7.84
N ALA A 246 18.27 2.99 -6.88
CA ALA A 246 16.91 3.44 -6.83
C ALA A 246 16.83 4.92 -6.37
N GLU A 247 17.63 5.33 -5.39
CA GLU A 247 17.83 6.73 -4.96
C GLU A 247 18.32 7.61 -6.12
N GLY A 248 19.32 7.13 -6.87
CA GLY A 248 19.77 7.81 -8.09
C GLY A 248 18.66 7.96 -9.14
N THR A 249 17.78 6.96 -9.26
CA THR A 249 16.62 7.03 -10.16
C THR A 249 15.61 8.08 -9.70
N VAL A 250 15.36 8.19 -8.38
CA VAL A 250 14.45 9.21 -7.81
C VAL A 250 15.01 10.60 -7.99
N GLN A 251 16.29 10.81 -7.70
CA GLN A 251 16.96 12.09 -7.88
C GLN A 251 16.92 12.51 -9.35
N VAL A 252 17.19 11.59 -10.29
CA VAL A 252 17.13 11.87 -11.73
C VAL A 252 15.69 12.17 -12.19
N SER A 253 14.71 11.38 -11.79
CA SER A 253 13.30 11.63 -12.13
C SER A 253 12.79 12.95 -11.54
N THR A 254 13.20 13.28 -10.33
CA THR A 254 12.83 14.53 -9.65
C THR A 254 13.47 15.75 -10.32
N ILE A 255 14.75 15.66 -10.69
CA ILE A 255 15.45 16.71 -11.45
C ILE A 255 14.78 16.94 -12.81
N GLU A 256 14.38 15.87 -13.49
CA GLU A 256 13.72 15.98 -14.79
C GLU A 256 12.31 16.57 -14.67
N MET A 257 11.55 16.24 -13.62
CA MET A 257 10.25 16.88 -13.33
C MET A 257 10.42 18.39 -13.07
N ILE A 258 11.38 18.78 -12.21
CA ILE A 258 11.70 20.19 -11.94
C ILE A 258 12.12 20.90 -13.24
N ARG A 259 12.89 20.24 -14.12
CA ARG A 259 13.34 20.80 -15.41
C ARG A 259 12.18 20.99 -16.39
N GLN A 260 11.13 20.18 -16.28
CA GLN A 260 9.92 20.27 -17.10
C GLN A 260 8.91 21.29 -16.57
N GLY A 261 9.16 21.89 -15.40
CA GLY A 261 8.28 22.89 -14.80
C GLY A 261 7.04 22.30 -14.12
N GLU A 262 7.10 21.01 -13.73
CA GLU A 262 6.13 20.30 -12.87
C GLU A 262 6.63 20.30 -11.41
#